data_AF-A0A419V4J9-F1
#
_entry.id   AF-A0A419V4J9-F1
#
_cell.length_a   1.000
_cell.length_b   1.000
_cell.length_c   1.000
_cell.angle_alpha   90.00
_cell.angle_beta   90.00
_cell.angle_gamma   90.00
#
_symmetry.space_group_name_H-M   'P 1'
#
loop_
_entity.id
_entity.type
_entity.pdbx_description
1 polymer ?
#
loop_
_entity_poly.entity_id
_entity_poly.type
_entity_poly.pdbx_seq_one_letter_code
_entity_poly.pdbx_strand_id
1 'polypeptide(L)'
;MGSYDTLLTNFTEDIKRENERLVASCYGGCRSELSGPQEFSGAFIITNERAVFLNKKYKPEEFITFDYKEIKNIRLLEERKVGFEAGAYSITLRDIKYAKAGDIAAELSNQLQQIQMEEETTAEEKEEFSQQVPFAYVPFTYNDKWWYSTWFITVLGILAVPTLFLSGVAAIILANVQKNKRLTITHHYQEMNEELNKRFQEKIFQMENEFADKKKLYERDMAQRAGEAAALDRTIESKNQEMTKLWDQQNSFGDQLESLQVSKRHLEEEHEQLGMKVMELAETASIAEGYRKLKEEVNLQDVHAFERAFDFKEADEYRTLYHSWKQQQRDMIVEDRAVMVHEGAFAGAEEEDEIPASHINMKKMMLRAFNEECELTITTLVKGQFETATNRIHKAFDQINMLALPFGMELSMDYLDAKIAELNICYEMLEATGEKDILLKEKAK
;
A
#
# COMPACT_ATOMS: atom_id res chain seq x y z
N MET A 1 -7.41 29.03 -47.41
CA MET A 1 -7.76 27.68 -47.90
C MET A 1 -6.56 26.83 -48.41
N GLY A 2 -5.32 27.34 -48.53
CA GLY A 2 -4.20 26.58 -49.13
C GLY A 2 -3.20 25.87 -48.18
N SER A 3 -3.57 25.54 -46.94
CA SER A 3 -2.67 24.87 -45.96
C SER A 3 -3.30 23.64 -45.29
N TYR A 4 -4.56 23.33 -45.59
CA TYR A 4 -5.32 22.28 -44.91
C TYR A 4 -5.19 20.93 -45.61
N ASP A 5 -5.21 20.91 -46.95
CA ASP A 5 -5.09 19.66 -47.69
C ASP A 5 -3.69 19.05 -47.56
N THR A 6 -2.62 19.83 -47.71
CA THR A 6 -1.24 19.30 -47.75
C THR A 6 -0.81 18.59 -46.46
N LEU A 7 -1.30 19.02 -45.30
CA LEU A 7 -1.01 18.37 -44.01
C LEU A 7 -1.86 17.12 -43.77
N LEU A 8 -3.10 17.09 -44.26
CA LEU A 8 -3.93 15.89 -44.24
C LEU A 8 -3.41 14.83 -45.23
N THR A 9 -2.93 15.26 -46.41
CA THR A 9 -2.35 14.35 -47.42
C THR A 9 -1.08 13.68 -46.89
N ASN A 10 -0.23 14.42 -46.16
CA ASN A 10 0.98 13.88 -45.54
C ASN A 10 0.67 12.91 -44.38
N PHE A 11 -0.46 13.06 -43.68
CA PHE A 11 -0.90 12.06 -42.68
C PHE A 11 -1.29 10.73 -43.34
N THR A 12 -1.87 10.78 -44.54
CA THR A 12 -2.41 9.59 -45.22
C THR A 12 -1.38 8.71 -45.92
N GLU A 13 -0.21 9.22 -46.35
CA GLU A 13 0.76 8.43 -47.12
C GLU A 13 1.93 7.87 -46.29
N ASP A 14 2.45 8.59 -45.28
CA ASP A 14 3.68 8.18 -44.57
C ASP A 14 3.48 7.74 -43.09
N ILE A 15 2.37 8.12 -42.45
CA ILE A 15 2.21 7.99 -40.98
C ILE A 15 1.15 6.94 -40.57
N LYS A 16 0.21 6.66 -41.47
CA LYS A 16 -0.97 5.82 -41.23
C LYS A 16 -0.60 4.33 -41.16
N ARG A 17 -0.92 3.66 -40.04
CA ARG A 17 -0.78 2.20 -39.92
C ARG A 17 -1.83 1.48 -40.77
N GLU A 18 -1.55 0.26 -41.19
CA GLU A 18 -2.48 -0.57 -41.95
C GLU A 18 -3.78 -0.76 -41.14
N ASN A 19 -4.94 -0.44 -41.74
CA ASN A 19 -6.29 -0.41 -41.11
C ASN A 19 -6.61 0.73 -40.14
N GLU A 20 -5.72 1.70 -39.96
CA GLU A 20 -6.01 2.90 -39.16
C GLU A 20 -6.97 3.83 -39.92
N ARG A 21 -7.96 4.42 -39.26
CA ARG A 21 -8.92 5.38 -39.86
C ARG A 21 -8.87 6.70 -39.10
N LEU A 22 -8.80 7.79 -39.85
CA LEU A 22 -8.95 9.12 -39.29
C LEU A 22 -10.37 9.28 -38.73
N VAL A 23 -10.48 9.65 -37.46
CA VAL A 23 -11.77 9.87 -36.76
C VAL A 23 -12.03 11.36 -36.62
N ALA A 24 -11.03 12.15 -36.22
CA ALA A 24 -11.13 13.59 -36.13
C ALA A 24 -9.75 14.26 -36.26
N SER A 25 -9.73 15.52 -36.64
CA SER A 25 -8.53 16.36 -36.55
C SER A 25 -8.91 17.75 -36.06
N CYS A 26 -8.06 18.35 -35.22
CA CYS A 26 -8.21 19.73 -34.81
C CYS A 26 -6.87 20.46 -34.93
N TYR A 27 -6.94 21.74 -35.24
CA TYR A 27 -5.78 22.60 -35.39
C TYR A 27 -5.86 23.68 -34.31
N GLY A 28 -4.85 23.78 -33.45
CA GLY A 28 -4.92 24.66 -32.30
C GLY A 28 -3.58 24.88 -31.63
N GLY A 29 -3.46 26.01 -30.94
CA GLY A 29 -2.35 26.27 -30.04
C GLY A 29 -2.45 25.37 -28.81
N CYS A 30 -1.47 24.50 -28.56
CA CYS A 30 -1.42 23.69 -27.35
C CYS A 30 -0.46 24.33 -26.34
N ARG A 31 -0.86 24.38 -25.07
CA ARG A 31 -0.01 24.82 -23.96
C ARG A 31 0.27 23.60 -23.08
N SER A 32 1.52 23.19 -22.99
CA SER A 32 1.96 22.11 -22.12
C SER A 32 2.41 22.71 -20.78
N GLU A 33 1.83 22.26 -19.67
CA GLU A 33 2.31 22.61 -18.32
C GLU A 33 3.66 21.95 -18.00
N LEU A 34 4.03 20.88 -18.70
CA LEU A 34 5.25 20.10 -18.46
C LEU A 34 6.53 20.76 -19.01
N SER A 35 6.42 21.78 -19.87
CA SER A 35 7.57 22.38 -20.57
C SER A 35 7.65 23.91 -20.47
N GLY A 36 6.92 24.52 -19.54
CA GLY A 36 6.85 25.99 -19.39
C GLY A 36 6.02 26.64 -20.51
N PRO A 37 5.84 27.98 -20.46
CA PRO A 37 4.90 28.67 -21.35
C PRO A 37 5.50 28.81 -22.75
N GLN A 38 5.42 27.75 -23.55
CA GLN A 38 5.62 27.81 -24.99
C GLN A 38 4.29 27.50 -25.68
N GLU A 39 3.83 28.44 -26.50
CA GLU A 39 2.67 28.26 -27.37
C GLU A 39 3.09 27.39 -28.57
N PHE A 40 2.59 26.16 -28.61
CA PHE A 40 2.82 25.25 -29.73
C PHE A 40 1.68 25.40 -30.74
N SER A 41 1.93 25.99 -31.91
CA SER A 41 0.99 25.84 -33.03
C SER A 41 1.15 24.44 -33.62
N GLY A 42 0.11 23.61 -33.55
CA GLY A 42 0.18 22.22 -33.99
C GLY A 42 -1.17 21.68 -34.45
N ALA A 43 -1.14 20.50 -35.07
CA ALA A 43 -2.32 19.72 -35.41
C ALA A 43 -2.43 18.54 -34.45
N PHE A 44 -3.63 18.30 -33.93
CA PHE A 44 -3.95 17.09 -33.18
C PHE A 44 -4.83 16.21 -34.06
N ILE A 45 -4.41 14.97 -34.25
CA ILE A 45 -5.08 14.01 -35.13
C ILE A 45 -5.51 12.83 -34.28
N ILE A 46 -6.78 12.48 -34.38
CA ILE A 46 -7.43 11.41 -33.63
C ILE A 46 -7.80 10.34 -34.65
N THR A 47 -7.24 9.14 -34.48
CA THR A 47 -7.62 7.97 -35.25
C THR A 47 -8.50 7.06 -34.40
N ASN A 48 -8.91 5.94 -34.97
CA ASN A 48 -9.61 4.89 -34.23
C ASN A 48 -8.70 4.12 -33.25
N GLU A 49 -7.38 4.28 -33.34
CA GLU A 49 -6.42 3.50 -32.52
C GLU A 49 -5.51 4.36 -31.63
N ARG A 50 -5.22 5.60 -32.02
CA ARG A 50 -4.30 6.49 -31.31
C ARG A 50 -4.57 7.96 -31.57
N ALA A 51 -3.99 8.80 -30.72
CA ALA A 51 -3.86 10.23 -30.98
C ALA A 51 -2.44 10.57 -31.46
N VAL A 52 -2.32 11.48 -32.42
CA VAL A 52 -1.05 11.93 -32.99
C VAL A 52 -0.99 13.45 -32.91
N PHE A 53 0.09 13.98 -32.33
CA PHE A 53 0.36 15.40 -32.27
C PHE A 53 1.46 15.79 -33.26
N LEU A 54 1.15 16.77 -34.11
CA LEU A 54 2.06 17.34 -35.10
C LEU A 54 2.42 18.76 -34.69
N ASN A 55 3.70 19.00 -34.39
CA ASN A 55 4.18 20.33 -34.04
C ASN A 55 4.67 21.06 -35.31
N LYS A 56 4.14 22.25 -35.58
CA LYS A 56 4.48 23.03 -36.80
C LYS A 56 5.92 23.55 -36.80
N LYS A 57 6.61 23.54 -35.66
CA LYS A 57 7.99 24.04 -35.50
C LYS A 57 9.06 22.97 -35.74
N TYR A 58 8.68 21.70 -35.75
CA TYR A 58 9.59 20.56 -35.95
C TYR A 58 9.25 19.86 -37.26
N LYS A 59 10.27 19.27 -37.90
CA LYS A 59 10.12 18.59 -39.20
C LYS A 59 9.07 17.46 -39.07
N PRO A 60 8.38 17.09 -40.17
CA PRO A 60 7.32 16.07 -40.17
C PRO A 60 7.71 14.68 -39.61
N GLU A 61 9.01 14.46 -39.35
CA GLU A 61 9.59 13.25 -38.79
C GLU A 61 9.48 13.16 -37.25
N GLU A 62 9.09 14.23 -36.55
CA GLU A 62 8.91 14.25 -35.09
C GLU A 62 7.42 14.38 -34.70
N PHE A 63 6.66 13.30 -34.90
CA PHE A 63 5.29 13.18 -34.38
C PHE A 63 5.29 12.51 -33.01
N ILE A 64 4.45 13.01 -32.10
CA ILE A 64 4.23 12.37 -30.81
C ILE A 64 2.95 11.55 -30.91
N THR A 65 3.06 10.23 -30.72
CA THR A 65 1.93 9.30 -30.79
C THR A 65 1.55 8.81 -29.40
N PHE A 66 0.25 8.76 -29.13
CA PHE A 66 -0.33 8.21 -27.92
C PHE A 66 -1.31 7.10 -28.29
N ASP A 67 -0.88 5.84 -28.16
CA ASP A 67 -1.75 4.69 -28.37
C ASP A 67 -2.79 4.64 -27.24
N TYR A 68 -4.09 4.53 -27.56
CA TYR A 68 -5.15 4.59 -26.53
C TYR A 68 -5.05 3.49 -25.48
N LYS A 69 -4.40 2.36 -25.82
CA LYS A 69 -4.12 1.26 -24.89
C LYS A 69 -3.14 1.65 -23.77
N GLU A 70 -2.29 2.64 -24.00
CA GLU A 70 -1.27 3.09 -23.05
C GLU A 70 -1.76 4.23 -22.15
N ILE A 71 -2.88 4.87 -22.52
CA ILE A 71 -3.47 5.96 -21.76
C ILE A 71 -4.30 5.37 -20.62
N LYS A 72 -3.73 5.40 -19.41
CA LYS A 72 -4.38 4.85 -18.20
C LYS A 72 -5.58 5.66 -17.72
N ASN A 73 -5.53 6.98 -17.87
CA ASN A 73 -6.58 7.91 -17.43
C ASN A 73 -6.58 9.16 -18.30
N ILE A 74 -7.76 9.66 -18.66
CA ILE A 74 -7.96 10.96 -19.30
C ILE A 74 -8.79 11.80 -18.34
N ARG A 75 -8.32 13.00 -18.01
CA ARG A 75 -9.05 13.95 -17.16
C ARG A 75 -9.44 15.15 -18.02
N LEU A 76 -10.74 15.40 -18.11
CA LEU A 76 -11.29 16.61 -18.69
C LEU A 76 -11.33 17.69 -17.60
N LEU A 77 -10.70 18.83 -17.85
CA LEU A 77 -10.71 19.98 -16.95
C LEU A 77 -11.55 21.09 -17.62
N GLU A 78 -12.45 21.69 -16.85
CA GLU A 78 -13.37 22.71 -17.33
C GLU A 78 -12.66 24.09 -17.30
N GLU A 79 -12.31 24.65 -18.46
CA GLU A 79 -11.81 26.03 -18.54
C GLU A 79 -12.94 27.03 -18.75
N ARG A 80 -12.94 28.11 -17.96
CA ARG A 80 -13.78 29.30 -18.18
C ARG A 80 -13.30 30.02 -19.44
N LYS A 81 -14.25 30.36 -20.33
CA LYS A 81 -14.07 31.27 -21.47
C LYS A 81 -13.21 32.48 -21.11
N VAL A 82 -11.98 32.53 -21.62
CA VAL A 82 -11.24 33.78 -21.81
C VAL A 82 -11.45 34.17 -23.25
N GLY A 83 -12.07 35.33 -23.47
CA GLY A 83 -12.54 35.77 -24.79
C GLY A 83 -11.40 35.86 -25.81
N PHE A 84 -11.58 35.22 -26.95
CA PHE A 84 -10.90 35.53 -28.20
C PHE A 84 -11.82 35.26 -29.40
N GLU A 85 -11.52 35.97 -30.48
CA GLU A 85 -12.32 36.31 -31.64
C GLU A 85 -12.80 35.11 -32.50
N ALA A 86 -13.77 35.43 -33.36
CA ALA A 86 -14.46 34.60 -34.34
C ALA A 86 -13.67 33.39 -34.90
N GLY A 87 -14.29 32.21 -34.83
CA GLY A 87 -13.95 31.06 -35.68
C GLY A 87 -13.54 29.76 -34.99
N ALA A 88 -13.58 29.66 -33.65
CA ALA A 88 -13.25 28.43 -32.94
C ALA A 88 -14.51 27.70 -32.44
N TYR A 89 -14.80 26.54 -33.03
CA TYR A 89 -15.83 25.62 -32.53
C TYR A 89 -15.25 24.79 -31.37
N SER A 90 -15.84 24.93 -30.17
CA SER A 90 -15.54 24.06 -29.02
C SER A 90 -16.62 23.00 -28.87
N ILE A 91 -16.29 21.72 -29.06
CA ILE A 91 -17.21 20.61 -28.81
C ILE A 91 -17.28 20.37 -27.30
N THR A 92 -18.49 20.43 -26.73
CA THR A 92 -18.74 20.20 -25.31
C THR A 92 -19.50 18.87 -25.16
N LEU A 93 -18.89 17.85 -24.55
CA LEU A 93 -19.53 16.56 -24.30
C LEU A 93 -20.21 16.57 -22.92
N ARG A 94 -21.53 16.34 -22.87
CA ARG A 94 -22.31 16.23 -21.63
C ARG A 94 -22.62 14.78 -21.26
N ASP A 95 -22.57 14.56 -19.94
CA ASP A 95 -23.10 13.47 -19.11
C ASP A 95 -22.59 12.04 -19.34
N ILE A 96 -22.11 11.47 -18.22
CA ILE A 96 -21.51 10.15 -18.11
C ILE A 96 -22.60 9.07 -18.10
N LYS A 97 -22.56 8.17 -19.10
CA LYS A 97 -22.84 6.74 -18.88
C LYS A 97 -21.84 5.90 -19.67
N TYR A 98 -21.26 4.89 -19.01
CA TYR A 98 -20.31 3.93 -19.59
C TYR A 98 -20.81 3.40 -20.93
N ALA A 99 -20.08 3.68 -22.00
CA ALA A 99 -20.42 3.23 -23.35
C ALA A 99 -19.14 2.77 -24.08
N LYS A 100 -19.25 1.72 -24.90
CA LYS A 100 -18.12 1.19 -25.69
C LYS A 100 -17.78 2.21 -26.79
N ALA A 101 -16.53 2.22 -27.25
CA ALA A 101 -15.96 3.19 -28.19
C ALA A 101 -16.77 3.47 -29.48
N GLY A 102 -17.72 2.60 -29.87
CA GLY A 102 -18.61 2.81 -31.01
C GLY A 102 -19.72 3.86 -30.78
N ASP A 103 -20.13 4.08 -29.53
CA ASP A 103 -21.30 4.92 -29.22
C ASP A 103 -20.99 6.43 -29.26
N ILE A 104 -19.71 6.80 -29.11
CA ILE A 104 -19.23 8.19 -29.17
C ILE A 104 -19.19 8.71 -30.62
N ALA A 105 -18.92 7.84 -31.60
CA ALA A 105 -18.84 8.22 -33.01
C ALA A 105 -20.21 8.53 -33.63
N ALA A 106 -21.28 7.87 -33.17
CA ALA A 106 -22.64 8.10 -33.65
C ALA A 106 -23.21 9.44 -33.15
N GLU A 107 -22.90 9.83 -31.90
CA GLU A 107 -23.38 11.07 -31.30
C GLU A 107 -22.72 12.31 -31.93
N LEU A 108 -21.41 12.24 -32.22
CA LEU A 108 -20.68 13.30 -32.94
C LEU A 108 -21.16 13.48 -34.38
N SER A 109 -21.56 12.40 -35.06
CA SER A 109 -22.10 12.44 -36.42
C SER A 109 -23.47 13.12 -36.49
N ASN A 110 -24.34 12.89 -35.51
CA ASN A 110 -25.67 13.51 -35.43
C ASN A 110 -25.60 15.02 -35.12
N GLN A 111 -24.68 15.43 -34.25
CA GLN A 111 -24.51 16.84 -33.91
C GLN A 111 -23.94 17.67 -35.08
N LEU A 112 -23.10 17.07 -35.92
CA LEU A 112 -22.59 17.71 -37.14
C LEU A 112 -23.65 17.87 -38.24
N GLN A 113 -24.61 16.94 -38.35
CA GLN A 113 -25.73 17.09 -39.30
C GLN A 113 -26.72 18.20 -38.92
N GLN A 114 -26.91 18.48 -37.62
CA GLN A 114 -27.75 19.60 -37.18
C GLN A 114 -27.10 20.96 -37.47
N ILE A 115 -25.77 21.06 -37.37
CA ILE A 115 -25.03 22.30 -37.65
C ILE A 115 -25.05 22.64 -39.15
N GLN A 116 -25.04 21.64 -40.04
CA GLN A 116 -25.15 21.88 -41.49
C GLN A 116 -26.53 22.39 -41.95
N MET A 117 -27.62 22.13 -41.21
CA MET A 117 -28.95 22.66 -41.54
C MET A 117 -29.15 24.12 -41.11
N GLU A 118 -28.40 24.63 -40.11
CA GLU A 118 -28.45 26.04 -39.68
C GLU A 118 -27.63 26.97 -40.59
N GLU A 119 -26.64 26.45 -41.32
CA GLU A 119 -25.88 27.22 -42.33
C GLU A 119 -26.66 27.42 -43.65
N GLU A 120 -27.52 26.47 -44.06
CA GLU A 120 -28.34 26.60 -45.28
C GLU A 120 -29.47 27.63 -45.13
N THR A 121 -30.07 27.74 -43.93
CA THR A 121 -31.17 28.69 -43.64
C THR A 121 -30.71 30.15 -43.55
N THR A 122 -29.45 30.40 -43.18
CA THR A 122 -28.87 31.75 -43.12
C THR A 122 -28.29 32.25 -44.46
N ALA A 123 -28.19 31.36 -45.46
CA ALA A 123 -27.83 31.71 -46.83
C ALA A 123 -29.05 32.14 -47.67
N GLU A 124 -30.22 31.53 -47.48
CA GLU A 124 -31.46 31.88 -48.21
C GLU A 124 -31.99 33.29 -47.86
N GLU A 125 -31.86 33.75 -46.61
CA GLU A 125 -32.32 35.10 -46.21
C GLU A 125 -31.45 36.27 -46.76
N LYS A 126 -30.26 35.97 -47.30
CA LYS A 126 -29.37 37.00 -47.90
C LYS A 126 -29.56 37.18 -49.41
N GLU A 127 -30.27 36.30 -50.09
CA GLU A 127 -30.55 36.42 -51.53
C GLU A 127 -31.86 37.16 -51.84
N GLU A 128 -32.79 37.28 -50.88
CA GLU A 128 -34.13 37.86 -51.10
C GLU A 128 -34.17 39.40 -51.07
N PHE A 129 -33.07 40.09 -50.72
CA PHE A 129 -33.04 41.56 -50.58
C PHE A 129 -32.39 42.34 -51.75
N SER A 130 -32.01 41.66 -52.86
CA SER A 130 -31.32 42.30 -54.00
C SER A 130 -32.12 42.37 -55.31
N GLN A 131 -33.43 42.11 -55.32
CA GLN A 131 -34.24 42.30 -56.53
C GLN A 131 -35.56 42.99 -56.21
N GLN A 132 -35.68 44.28 -56.59
CA GLN A 132 -36.90 44.89 -57.15
C GLN A 132 -36.76 46.43 -57.25
N VAL A 133 -36.32 46.93 -58.40
CA VAL A 133 -36.91 48.14 -59.01
C VAL A 133 -36.80 48.01 -60.54
N PRO A 134 -37.90 47.83 -61.29
CA PRO A 134 -37.84 47.84 -62.75
C PRO A 134 -37.81 49.29 -63.26
N PHE A 135 -36.75 49.64 -63.98
CA PHE A 135 -36.72 50.80 -64.88
C PHE A 135 -37.55 50.45 -66.12
N ALA A 136 -38.77 50.98 -66.23
CA ALA A 136 -39.56 50.92 -67.45
C ALA A 136 -39.48 52.26 -68.18
N TYR A 137 -38.74 52.28 -69.29
CA TYR A 137 -38.68 53.39 -70.24
C TYR A 137 -39.92 53.34 -71.13
N VAL A 138 -40.81 54.34 -71.03
CA VAL A 138 -41.97 54.47 -71.92
C VAL A 138 -41.66 55.54 -72.96
N PRO A 139 -41.80 55.27 -74.27
CA PRO A 139 -41.51 56.26 -75.31
C PRO A 139 -42.63 57.29 -75.36
N PHE A 140 -42.29 58.57 -75.27
CA PHE A 140 -43.23 59.66 -75.49
C PHE A 140 -43.30 59.98 -76.99
N THR A 141 -44.41 59.64 -77.63
CA THR A 141 -44.75 60.13 -78.98
C THR A 141 -45.35 61.53 -78.86
N TYR A 142 -44.75 62.48 -79.59
CA TYR A 142 -45.21 63.87 -79.67
C TYR A 142 -46.46 63.93 -80.55
N ASN A 143 -47.58 64.38 -79.97
CA ASN A 143 -48.79 64.70 -80.72
C ASN A 143 -49.33 66.03 -80.14
N ASP A 144 -49.39 67.07 -80.97
CA ASP A 144 -49.81 68.41 -80.57
C ASP A 144 -51.24 68.38 -80.03
N LYS A 145 -51.37 68.59 -78.72
CA LYS A 145 -52.64 68.63 -77.99
C LYS A 145 -53.09 70.08 -77.84
N TRP A 146 -54.38 70.29 -78.06
CA TRP A 146 -55.16 71.54 -78.00
C TRP A 146 -54.97 72.43 -76.75
N TRP A 147 -54.42 71.89 -75.66
CA TRP A 147 -54.13 72.60 -74.40
C TRP A 147 -52.85 73.47 -74.42
N TYR A 148 -52.08 73.48 -75.52
CA TYR A 148 -50.91 74.37 -75.71
C TYR A 148 -51.29 75.78 -76.21
N SER A 149 -52.58 76.06 -76.34
CA SER A 149 -53.07 77.38 -76.74
C SER A 149 -52.77 78.43 -75.67
N THR A 150 -52.22 79.57 -76.10
CA THR A 150 -51.71 80.66 -75.23
C THR A 150 -52.78 81.22 -74.28
N TRP A 151 -54.07 81.13 -74.64
CA TRP A 151 -55.18 81.57 -73.79
C TRP A 151 -55.60 80.51 -72.75
N PHE A 152 -55.41 79.22 -73.01
CA PHE A 152 -55.77 78.15 -72.07
C PHE A 152 -54.74 78.04 -70.93
N ILE A 153 -53.45 78.19 -71.26
CA ILE A 153 -52.34 78.21 -70.29
C ILE A 153 -52.46 79.41 -69.34
N THR A 154 -52.93 80.57 -69.82
CA THR A 154 -53.09 81.77 -68.99
C THR A 154 -54.26 81.65 -68.02
N VAL A 155 -55.38 81.06 -68.43
CA VAL A 155 -56.52 80.77 -67.54
C VAL A 155 -56.16 79.71 -66.49
N LEU A 156 -55.44 78.65 -66.88
CA LEU A 156 -54.91 77.65 -65.95
C LEU A 156 -53.87 78.24 -65.00
N GLY A 157 -53.00 79.14 -65.47
CA GLY A 157 -52.03 79.84 -64.63
C GLY A 157 -52.68 80.70 -63.53
N ILE A 158 -53.77 81.39 -63.85
CA ILE A 158 -54.49 82.25 -62.88
C ILE A 158 -55.25 81.43 -61.83
N LEU A 159 -55.81 80.27 -62.20
CA LEU A 159 -56.49 79.34 -61.28
C LEU A 159 -55.53 78.40 -60.51
N ALA A 160 -54.34 78.14 -61.05
CA ALA A 160 -53.32 77.32 -60.41
C ALA A 160 -52.66 78.03 -59.22
N VAL A 161 -52.51 79.36 -59.26
CA VAL A 161 -51.81 80.10 -58.20
C VAL A 161 -52.52 80.00 -56.83
N PRO A 162 -53.85 80.17 -56.70
CA PRO A 162 -54.54 79.99 -55.42
C PRO A 162 -54.56 78.53 -54.93
N THR A 163 -54.65 77.57 -55.85
CA THR A 163 -54.69 76.14 -55.52
C THR A 163 -53.33 75.59 -55.10
N LEU A 164 -52.23 76.07 -55.69
CA LEU A 164 -50.86 75.81 -55.26
C LEU A 164 -50.54 76.46 -53.91
N PHE A 165 -51.09 77.64 -53.62
CA PHE A 165 -50.91 78.29 -52.32
C PHE A 165 -51.63 77.51 -51.21
N LEU A 166 -52.89 77.10 -51.42
CA LEU A 166 -53.65 76.29 -50.46
C LEU A 166 -53.04 74.89 -50.26
N SER A 167 -52.55 74.24 -51.32
CA SER A 167 -51.86 72.95 -51.21
C SER A 167 -50.50 73.08 -50.52
N GLY A 168 -49.77 74.18 -50.74
CA GLY A 168 -48.55 74.50 -50.01
C GLY A 168 -48.78 74.71 -48.52
N VAL A 169 -49.84 75.43 -48.15
CA VAL A 169 -50.23 75.61 -46.73
C VAL A 169 -50.66 74.28 -46.10
N ALA A 170 -51.44 73.45 -46.80
CA ALA A 170 -51.82 72.12 -46.34
C ALA A 170 -50.60 71.19 -46.17
N ALA A 171 -49.63 71.26 -47.09
CA ALA A 171 -48.39 70.50 -47.00
C ALA A 171 -47.53 70.94 -45.79
N ILE A 172 -47.46 72.25 -45.49
CA ILE A 172 -46.77 72.77 -44.31
C ILE A 172 -47.44 72.28 -43.02
N ILE A 173 -48.77 72.29 -42.96
CA ILE A 173 -49.54 71.79 -41.80
C ILE A 173 -49.30 70.29 -41.63
N LEU A 174 -49.40 69.49 -42.71
CA LEU A 174 -49.14 68.05 -42.67
C LEU A 174 -47.69 67.74 -42.29
N ALA A 175 -46.71 68.50 -42.81
CA ALA A 175 -45.31 68.37 -42.44
C ALA A 175 -45.07 68.67 -40.96
N ASN A 176 -45.72 69.69 -40.40
CA ASN A 176 -45.65 69.99 -38.96
C ASN A 176 -46.32 68.92 -38.11
N VAL A 177 -47.48 68.38 -38.53
CA VAL A 177 -48.14 67.27 -37.83
C VAL A 177 -47.27 66.00 -37.88
N GLN A 178 -46.66 65.68 -39.03
CA GLN A 178 -45.73 64.55 -39.15
C GLN A 178 -44.46 64.77 -38.33
N LYS A 179 -43.92 65.99 -38.30
CA LYS A 179 -42.76 66.36 -37.48
C LYS A 179 -43.06 66.19 -36.00
N ASN A 180 -44.22 66.67 -35.52
CA ASN A 180 -44.63 66.49 -34.13
C ASN A 180 -44.83 65.01 -33.78
N LYS A 181 -45.49 64.22 -34.64
CA LYS A 181 -45.61 62.77 -34.45
C LYS A 181 -44.24 62.07 -34.37
N ARG A 182 -43.31 62.41 -35.27
CA ARG A 182 -41.93 61.90 -35.22
C ARG A 182 -41.24 62.31 -33.93
N LEU A 183 -41.38 63.56 -33.48
CA LEU A 183 -40.80 64.06 -32.24
C LEU A 183 -41.32 63.28 -31.01
N THR A 184 -42.63 63.03 -30.94
CA THR A 184 -43.23 62.22 -29.86
C THR A 184 -42.72 60.79 -29.88
N ILE A 185 -42.63 60.16 -31.05
CA ILE A 185 -42.07 58.83 -31.21
C ILE A 185 -40.60 58.80 -30.77
N THR A 186 -39.80 59.80 -31.16
CA THR A 186 -38.40 59.91 -30.75
C THR A 186 -38.24 60.07 -29.23
N HIS A 187 -39.05 60.92 -28.59
CA HIS A 187 -39.04 61.07 -27.13
C HIS A 187 -39.41 59.76 -26.42
N HIS A 188 -40.44 59.05 -26.91
CA HIS A 188 -40.83 57.76 -26.34
C HIS A 188 -39.72 56.69 -26.49
N TYR A 189 -39.03 56.65 -27.64
CA TYR A 189 -37.86 55.78 -27.81
C TYR A 189 -36.70 56.14 -26.88
N GLN A 190 -36.48 57.43 -26.62
CA GLN A 190 -35.45 57.89 -25.69
C GLN A 190 -35.77 57.48 -24.25
N GLU A 191 -36.99 57.70 -23.78
CA GLU A 191 -37.44 57.30 -22.44
C GLU A 191 -37.33 55.77 -22.25
N MET A 192 -37.79 54.99 -23.23
CA MET A 192 -37.69 53.53 -23.17
C MET A 192 -36.22 53.06 -23.16
N ASN A 193 -35.34 53.70 -23.93
CA ASN A 193 -33.91 53.37 -23.92
C ASN A 193 -33.24 53.76 -22.60
N GLU A 194 -33.61 54.89 -21.99
CA GLU A 194 -33.10 55.27 -20.66
C GLU A 194 -33.54 54.28 -19.58
N GLU A 195 -34.80 53.87 -19.58
CA GLU A 195 -35.32 52.88 -18.63
C GLU A 195 -34.64 51.52 -18.82
N LEU A 196 -34.48 51.09 -20.08
CA LEU A 196 -33.81 49.85 -20.42
C LEU A 196 -32.33 49.89 -20.00
N ASN A 197 -31.63 50.99 -20.25
CA ASN A 197 -30.24 51.16 -19.84
C ASN A 197 -30.11 51.14 -18.31
N LYS A 198 -31.03 51.76 -17.57
CA LYS A 198 -31.06 51.69 -16.11
C LYS A 198 -31.22 50.25 -15.59
N ARG A 199 -32.12 49.45 -16.20
CA ARG A 199 -32.29 48.03 -15.85
C ARG A 199 -31.04 47.20 -16.17
N PHE A 200 -30.35 47.50 -17.27
CA PHE A 200 -29.08 46.84 -17.58
C PHE A 200 -27.99 47.17 -16.57
N GLN A 201 -27.85 48.45 -16.19
CA GLN A 201 -26.88 48.86 -15.16
C GLN A 201 -27.15 48.19 -13.82
N GLU A 202 -28.43 48.08 -13.42
CA GLU A 202 -28.79 47.38 -12.18
C GLU A 202 -28.43 45.88 -12.23
N LYS A 203 -28.67 45.21 -13.36
CA LYS A 203 -28.26 43.81 -13.55
C LYS A 203 -26.74 43.63 -13.55
N ILE A 204 -25.99 44.54 -14.17
CA ILE A 204 -24.53 44.52 -14.14
C ILE A 204 -24.05 44.63 -12.69
N PHE A 205 -24.58 45.59 -11.94
CA PHE A 205 -24.22 45.80 -10.54
C PHE A 205 -24.54 44.58 -9.66
N GLN A 206 -25.71 43.96 -9.83
CA GLN A 206 -26.06 42.73 -9.12
C GLN A 206 -25.08 41.60 -9.44
N MET A 207 -24.77 41.42 -10.72
CA MET A 207 -23.85 40.40 -11.20
C MET A 207 -22.42 40.63 -10.67
N GLU A 208 -21.95 41.88 -10.64
CA GLU A 208 -20.64 42.24 -10.08
C GLU A 208 -20.55 41.91 -8.59
N ASN A 209 -21.60 42.20 -7.81
CA ASN A 209 -21.63 41.86 -6.40
C ASN A 209 -21.63 40.33 -6.18
N GLU A 210 -22.43 39.58 -6.94
CA GLU A 210 -22.42 38.11 -6.89
C GLU A 210 -21.05 37.53 -7.25
N PHE A 211 -20.38 38.09 -8.26
CA PHE A 211 -19.03 37.70 -8.63
C PHE A 211 -18.02 38.03 -7.52
N ALA A 212 -18.14 39.19 -6.88
CA ALA A 212 -17.26 39.58 -5.78
C ALA A 212 -17.43 38.64 -4.57
N ASP A 213 -18.66 38.27 -4.23
CA ASP A 213 -18.94 37.36 -3.13
C ASP A 213 -18.47 35.93 -3.43
N LYS A 214 -18.74 35.42 -4.64
CA LYS A 214 -18.19 34.12 -5.07
C LYS A 214 -16.66 34.14 -5.05
N LYS A 215 -16.02 35.20 -5.53
CA LYS A 215 -14.56 35.33 -5.51
C LYS A 215 -14.00 35.26 -4.09
N LYS A 216 -14.60 36.00 -3.13
CA LYS A 216 -14.21 35.93 -1.72
C LYS A 216 -14.38 34.53 -1.13
N LEU A 217 -15.46 33.83 -1.49
CA LEU A 217 -15.68 32.45 -1.05
C LEU A 217 -14.58 31.52 -1.59
N TYR A 218 -14.28 31.58 -2.89
CA TYR A 218 -13.20 30.81 -3.49
C TYR A 218 -11.83 31.09 -2.86
N GLU A 219 -11.52 32.35 -2.56
CA GLU A 219 -10.27 32.73 -1.89
C GLU A 219 -10.16 32.13 -0.48
N ARG A 220 -11.26 32.09 0.27
CA ARG A 220 -11.30 31.42 1.59
C ARG A 220 -11.12 29.92 1.49
N ASP A 221 -11.84 29.27 0.57
CA ASP A 221 -11.75 27.82 0.38
C ASP A 221 -10.34 27.40 -0.06
N MET A 222 -9.71 28.19 -0.95
CA MET A 222 -8.34 27.96 -1.38
C MET A 222 -7.34 28.16 -0.24
N ALA A 223 -7.52 29.20 0.59
CA ALA A 223 -6.67 29.42 1.75
C ALA A 223 -6.81 28.29 2.80
N GLN A 224 -8.03 27.80 3.02
CA GLN A 224 -8.29 26.66 3.90
C GLN A 224 -7.59 25.40 3.38
N ARG A 225 -7.81 25.06 2.10
CA ARG A 225 -7.17 23.89 1.46
C ARG A 225 -5.64 23.98 1.48
N ALA A 226 -5.09 25.17 1.26
CA ALA A 226 -3.64 25.39 1.36
C ALA A 226 -3.14 25.17 2.80
N GLY A 227 -3.90 25.60 3.81
CA GLY A 227 -3.59 25.34 5.22
C GLY A 227 -3.65 23.85 5.57
N GLU A 228 -4.66 23.13 5.10
CA GLU A 228 -4.81 21.69 5.27
C GLU A 228 -3.66 20.92 4.60
N ALA A 229 -3.29 21.29 3.36
CA ALA A 229 -2.16 20.71 2.65
C ALA A 229 -0.84 20.92 3.41
N ALA A 230 -0.59 22.15 3.90
CA ALA A 230 0.61 22.44 4.67
C ALA A 230 0.66 21.68 6.02
N ALA A 231 -0.49 21.43 6.66
CA ALA A 231 -0.56 20.61 7.88
C ALA A 231 -0.28 19.14 7.57
N LEU A 232 -0.79 18.64 6.45
CA LEU A 232 -0.51 17.28 5.98
C LEU A 232 0.98 17.10 5.66
N ASP A 233 1.60 18.05 4.96
CA ASP A 233 3.04 18.01 4.64
C ASP A 233 3.91 17.94 5.89
N ARG A 234 3.59 18.71 6.94
CA ARG A 234 4.30 18.61 8.24
C ARG A 234 4.14 17.24 8.87
N THR A 235 2.98 16.62 8.73
CA THR A 235 2.71 15.28 9.25
C THR A 235 3.50 14.23 8.48
N ILE A 236 3.54 14.33 7.15
CA ILE A 236 4.34 13.46 6.28
C ILE A 236 5.83 13.58 6.64
N GLU A 237 6.34 14.81 6.80
CA GLU A 237 7.74 15.04 7.17
C GLU A 237 8.07 14.42 8.53
N SER A 238 7.22 14.65 9.54
CA SER A 238 7.39 14.02 10.85
C SER A 238 7.37 12.50 10.78
N LYS A 239 6.49 11.92 9.96
CA LYS A 239 6.41 10.46 9.79
C LYS A 239 7.60 9.90 9.03
N ASN A 240 8.09 10.60 8.01
CA ASN A 240 9.30 10.21 7.29
C ASN A 240 10.52 10.20 8.22
N GLN A 241 10.66 11.19 9.10
CA GLN A 241 11.74 11.21 10.10
C GLN A 241 11.65 10.04 11.08
N GLU A 242 10.44 9.67 11.52
CA GLU A 242 10.21 8.49 12.36
C GLU A 242 10.59 7.20 11.61
N MET A 243 10.19 7.08 10.34
CA MET A 243 10.53 5.95 9.49
C MET A 243 12.04 5.81 9.27
N THR A 244 12.77 6.91 9.08
CA THR A 244 14.23 6.88 8.96
C THR A 244 14.89 6.35 10.23
N LYS A 245 14.44 6.81 11.42
CA LYS A 245 14.97 6.31 12.70
C LYS A 245 14.72 4.82 12.88
N LEU A 246 13.53 4.33 12.52
CA LEU A 246 13.21 2.90 12.58
C LEU A 246 14.07 2.08 11.62
N TRP A 247 14.35 2.62 10.43
CA TRP A 247 15.22 1.98 9.44
C TRP A 247 16.67 1.87 9.95
N ASP A 248 17.20 2.94 10.55
CA ASP A 248 18.54 2.93 11.15
C ASP A 248 18.63 1.91 12.31
N GLN A 249 17.60 1.84 13.16
CA GLN A 249 17.52 0.83 14.21
C GLN A 249 17.48 -0.58 13.66
N GLN A 250 16.68 -0.84 12.62
CA GLN A 250 16.59 -2.14 11.98
C GLN A 250 17.94 -2.58 11.39
N ASN A 251 18.67 -1.66 10.76
CA ASN A 251 20.01 -1.96 10.24
C ASN A 251 21.00 -2.24 11.37
N SER A 252 20.97 -1.46 12.45
CA SER A 252 21.82 -1.71 13.62
C SER A 252 21.54 -3.09 14.25
N PHE A 253 20.28 -3.53 14.30
CA PHE A 253 19.95 -4.89 14.74
C PHE A 253 20.44 -5.95 13.74
N GLY A 254 20.41 -5.67 12.44
CA GLY A 254 20.98 -6.52 11.40
C GLY A 254 22.48 -6.75 11.61
N ASP A 255 23.25 -5.67 11.81
CA ASP A 255 24.70 -5.74 12.06
C ASP A 255 25.01 -6.51 13.35
N GLN A 256 24.22 -6.30 14.41
CA GLN A 256 24.34 -7.05 15.65
C GLN A 256 24.06 -8.55 15.44
N LEU A 257 23.02 -8.89 14.69
CA LEU A 257 22.68 -10.28 14.38
C LEU A 257 23.80 -10.96 13.60
N GLU A 258 24.40 -10.27 12.63
CA GLU A 258 25.54 -10.79 11.87
C GLU A 258 26.76 -11.03 12.76
N SER A 259 27.09 -10.07 13.63
CA SER A 259 28.20 -10.24 14.59
C SER A 259 27.97 -11.41 15.55
N LEU A 260 26.73 -11.59 16.01
CA LEU A 260 26.36 -12.67 16.91
C LEU A 260 26.40 -14.03 16.21
N GLN A 261 26.00 -14.09 14.93
CA GLN A 261 26.12 -15.31 14.11
C GLN A 261 27.57 -15.72 13.90
N VAL A 262 28.47 -14.76 13.65
CA VAL A 262 29.91 -15.02 13.53
C VAL A 262 30.46 -15.54 14.86
N SER A 263 30.12 -14.91 15.98
CA SER A 263 30.55 -15.37 17.30
C SER A 263 30.01 -16.77 17.63
N LYS A 264 28.75 -17.06 17.29
CA LYS A 264 28.15 -18.39 17.48
C LYS A 264 28.91 -19.44 16.68
N ARG A 265 29.22 -19.19 15.41
CA ARG A 265 29.99 -20.12 14.56
C ARG A 265 31.36 -20.40 15.17
N HIS A 266 32.04 -19.37 15.67
CA HIS A 266 33.34 -19.54 16.31
C HIS A 266 33.27 -20.42 17.57
N LEU A 267 32.23 -20.23 18.40
CA LEU A 267 31.99 -21.08 19.57
C LEU A 267 31.62 -22.52 19.20
N GLU A 268 30.88 -22.73 18.12
CA GLU A 268 30.57 -24.07 17.60
C GLU A 268 31.84 -24.79 17.13
N GLU A 269 32.73 -24.08 16.42
CA GLU A 269 34.04 -24.61 16.02
C GLU A 269 34.93 -24.94 17.23
N GLU A 270 34.95 -24.07 18.24
CA GLU A 270 35.70 -24.32 19.48
C GLU A 270 35.13 -25.53 20.24
N HIS A 271 33.80 -25.66 20.32
CA HIS A 271 33.14 -26.81 20.93
C HIS A 271 33.47 -28.12 20.18
N GLU A 272 33.51 -28.10 18.85
CA GLU A 272 33.90 -29.27 18.05
C GLU A 272 35.36 -29.67 18.32
N GLN A 273 36.27 -28.68 18.35
CA GLN A 273 37.68 -28.93 18.68
C GLN A 273 37.85 -29.50 20.09
N LEU A 274 37.10 -28.96 21.07
CA LEU A 274 37.13 -29.44 22.43
C LEU A 274 36.56 -30.86 22.53
N GLY A 275 35.48 -31.16 21.78
CA GLY A 275 34.90 -32.49 21.67
C GLY A 275 35.88 -33.51 21.10
N MET A 276 36.62 -33.16 20.04
CA MET A 276 37.69 -34.00 19.50
C MET A 276 38.79 -34.26 20.54
N LYS A 277 39.19 -33.24 21.28
CA LYS A 277 40.22 -33.35 22.32
C LYS A 277 39.76 -34.20 23.50
N VAL A 278 38.49 -34.10 23.90
CA VAL A 278 37.88 -34.98 24.91
C VAL A 278 37.89 -36.42 24.43
N MET A 279 37.58 -36.68 23.16
CA MET A 279 37.61 -38.03 22.59
C MET A 279 39.03 -38.61 22.55
N GLU A 280 40.03 -37.80 22.18
CA GLU A 280 41.46 -38.18 22.24
C GLU A 280 41.90 -38.47 23.68
N LEU A 281 41.49 -37.64 24.65
CA LEU A 281 41.77 -37.86 26.07
C LEU A 281 41.06 -39.10 26.61
N ALA A 282 39.85 -39.39 26.17
CA ALA A 282 39.13 -40.61 26.54
C ALA A 282 39.80 -41.86 25.96
N GLU A 283 40.28 -41.80 24.71
CA GLU A 283 41.04 -42.89 24.10
C GLU A 283 42.35 -43.13 24.84
N THR A 284 43.11 -42.08 25.14
CA THR A 284 44.35 -42.20 25.91
C THR A 284 44.10 -42.68 27.34
N ALA A 285 43.01 -42.25 27.99
CA ALA A 285 42.59 -42.77 29.29
C ALA A 285 42.20 -44.25 29.22
N SER A 286 41.49 -44.68 28.17
CA SER A 286 41.16 -46.09 27.92
C SER A 286 42.42 -46.94 27.70
N ILE A 287 43.39 -46.44 26.93
CA ILE A 287 44.70 -47.09 26.75
C ILE A 287 45.46 -47.13 28.08
N ALA A 288 45.44 -46.05 28.86
CA ALA A 288 46.08 -45.99 30.17
C ALA A 288 45.40 -46.93 31.18
N GLU A 289 44.08 -47.07 31.12
CA GLU A 289 43.33 -48.03 31.92
C GLU A 289 43.58 -49.46 31.46
N GLY A 290 43.68 -49.72 30.16
CA GLY A 290 44.09 -51.00 29.60
C GLY A 290 45.52 -51.36 29.99
N TYR A 291 46.43 -50.39 29.99
CA TYR A 291 47.80 -50.56 30.48
C TYR A 291 47.83 -50.76 32.00
N ARG A 292 46.98 -50.05 32.76
CA ARG A 292 46.81 -50.24 34.20
C ARG A 292 46.27 -51.64 34.47
N LYS A 293 45.23 -52.10 33.77
CA LYS A 293 44.68 -53.46 33.86
C LYS A 293 45.67 -54.52 33.44
N LEU A 294 46.49 -54.29 32.43
CA LEU A 294 47.55 -55.22 32.02
C LEU A 294 48.70 -55.23 33.03
N LYS A 295 49.06 -54.07 33.58
CA LYS A 295 50.06 -53.93 34.65
C LYS A 295 49.55 -54.52 35.96
N GLU A 296 48.26 -54.34 36.25
CA GLU A 296 47.51 -54.98 37.32
C GLU A 296 47.41 -56.47 37.06
N GLU A 297 47.18 -56.98 35.84
CA GLU A 297 47.20 -58.41 35.46
C GLU A 297 48.59 -59.04 35.67
N VAL A 298 49.63 -58.32 35.26
CA VAL A 298 51.04 -58.66 35.53
C VAL A 298 51.35 -58.58 37.03
N ASN A 299 50.73 -57.63 37.75
CA ASN A 299 50.73 -57.55 39.20
C ASN A 299 49.64 -58.43 39.85
N LEU A 300 48.80 -59.17 39.15
CA LEU A 300 47.63 -59.94 39.67
C LEU A 300 47.93 -61.44 39.65
N GLN A 301 49.06 -61.82 39.03
CA GLN A 301 49.88 -62.84 39.66
C GLN A 301 50.21 -62.48 41.14
N ASP A 302 50.05 -61.20 41.55
CA ASP A 302 50.05 -60.70 42.92
C ASP A 302 48.74 -59.92 43.31
N VAL A 303 47.58 -60.59 43.34
CA VAL A 303 46.41 -60.25 44.22
C VAL A 303 45.71 -58.88 44.02
N HIS A 304 44.47 -58.87 43.50
CA HIS A 304 43.49 -57.80 43.82
C HIS A 304 42.32 -58.38 44.61
N ALA A 305 42.45 -58.21 45.91
CA ALA A 305 41.33 -58.24 46.83
C ALA A 305 40.58 -56.89 46.72
N PHE A 306 39.26 -56.95 46.80
CA PHE A 306 38.42 -55.80 47.14
C PHE A 306 39.04 -55.00 48.31
N GLU A 307 39.32 -53.71 48.10
CA GLU A 307 39.81 -52.83 49.16
C GLU A 307 38.63 -52.37 50.02
N ARG A 308 38.63 -52.81 51.28
CA ARG A 308 37.63 -52.44 52.27
C ARG A 308 37.78 -50.96 52.63
N ALA A 309 36.74 -50.15 52.44
CA ALA A 309 36.78 -48.73 52.78
C ALA A 309 36.65 -48.47 54.29
N PHE A 310 36.05 -49.42 55.04
CA PHE A 310 35.86 -49.29 56.48
C PHE A 310 36.58 -50.39 57.28
N ASP A 311 37.43 -50.03 58.24
CA ASP A 311 38.04 -51.01 59.17
C ASP A 311 37.11 -51.33 60.37
N PHE A 312 35.83 -51.55 60.09
CA PHE A 312 34.88 -51.96 61.13
C PHE A 312 35.00 -53.45 61.40
N LYS A 313 35.00 -53.80 62.70
CA LYS A 313 35.14 -55.18 63.17
C LYS A 313 33.81 -55.74 63.67
N GLU A 314 32.86 -54.88 63.99
CA GLU A 314 31.58 -55.25 64.56
C GLU A 314 30.42 -54.87 63.61
N ALA A 315 29.40 -55.72 63.54
CA ALA A 315 28.23 -55.47 62.70
C ALA A 315 27.46 -54.20 63.13
N ASP A 316 27.56 -53.79 64.39
CA ASP A 316 26.85 -52.61 64.92
C ASP A 316 27.40 -51.27 64.38
N GLU A 317 28.68 -51.22 64.04
CA GLU A 317 29.29 -50.04 63.40
C GLU A 317 28.73 -49.84 61.97
N TYR A 318 28.65 -50.92 61.20
CA TYR A 318 28.01 -50.92 59.88
C TYR A 318 26.52 -50.55 59.96
N ARG A 319 25.80 -51.00 61.00
CA ARG A 319 24.38 -50.62 61.22
C ARG A 319 24.23 -49.11 61.42
N THR A 320 25.04 -48.53 62.30
CA THR A 320 24.99 -47.10 62.60
C THR A 320 25.26 -46.27 61.35
N LEU A 321 26.27 -46.66 60.58
CA LEU A 321 26.61 -46.01 59.31
C LEU A 321 25.51 -46.20 58.25
N TYR A 322 24.95 -47.41 58.13
CA TYR A 322 23.83 -47.68 57.22
C TYR A 322 22.64 -46.77 57.54
N HIS A 323 22.26 -46.65 58.81
CA HIS A 323 21.13 -45.80 59.20
C HIS A 323 21.38 -44.31 58.98
N SER A 324 22.61 -43.82 59.19
CA SER A 324 22.93 -42.41 58.89
C SER A 324 22.82 -42.11 57.40
N TRP A 325 23.29 -43.02 56.53
CA TRP A 325 23.12 -42.90 55.09
C TRP A 325 21.66 -43.02 54.64
N LYS A 326 20.87 -43.92 55.23
CA LYS A 326 19.42 -43.97 54.97
C LYS A 326 18.70 -42.70 55.39
N GLN A 327 19.16 -42.05 56.48
CA GLN A 327 18.60 -40.77 56.89
C GLN A 327 18.92 -39.68 55.87
N GLN A 328 20.18 -39.58 55.42
CA GLN A 328 20.56 -38.63 54.37
C GLN A 328 19.73 -38.82 53.09
N GLN A 329 19.51 -40.06 52.65
CA GLN A 329 18.64 -40.34 51.50
C GLN A 329 17.19 -39.86 51.72
N ARG A 330 16.64 -40.02 52.94
CA ARG A 330 15.30 -39.51 53.27
C ARG A 330 15.27 -37.98 53.26
N ASP A 331 16.28 -37.35 53.84
CA ASP A 331 16.39 -35.89 53.91
C ASP A 331 16.46 -35.31 52.49
N MET A 332 17.21 -35.92 51.57
CA MET A 332 17.24 -35.50 50.17
C MET A 332 15.87 -35.56 49.47
N ILE A 333 15.02 -36.53 49.81
CA ILE A 333 13.65 -36.61 49.26
C ILE A 333 12.76 -35.52 49.87
N VAL A 334 12.86 -35.31 51.19
CA VAL A 334 12.03 -34.33 51.93
C VAL A 334 12.42 -32.89 51.57
N GLU A 335 13.71 -32.62 51.44
CA GLU A 335 14.27 -31.32 51.01
C GLU A 335 14.20 -31.11 49.49
N ASP A 336 13.64 -32.08 48.77
CA ASP A 336 13.40 -32.00 47.34
C ASP A 336 14.67 -31.89 46.46
N ARG A 337 15.79 -32.41 46.97
CA ARG A 337 17.11 -32.43 46.30
C ARG A 337 17.42 -33.75 45.59
N ALA A 338 16.57 -34.76 45.75
CA ALA A 338 16.72 -36.06 45.10
C ALA A 338 16.34 -36.04 43.60
N VAL A 339 15.51 -35.08 43.18
CA VAL A 339 15.09 -34.89 41.79
C VAL A 339 15.31 -33.43 41.43
N MET A 340 16.12 -33.18 40.41
CA MET A 340 16.30 -31.86 39.83
C MET A 340 15.21 -31.60 38.81
N VAL A 341 14.69 -30.37 38.80
CA VAL A 341 13.70 -29.91 37.83
C VAL A 341 14.31 -28.74 37.05
N HIS A 342 14.33 -28.85 35.72
CA HIS A 342 14.94 -27.82 34.88
C HIS A 342 14.08 -26.56 34.78
N GLU A 343 14.73 -25.41 34.61
CA GLU A 343 14.07 -24.14 34.36
C GLU A 343 13.16 -24.23 33.13
N GLY A 344 11.89 -23.85 33.29
CA GLY A 344 10.88 -23.92 32.22
C GLY A 344 10.03 -25.20 32.20
N ALA A 345 10.33 -26.20 33.03
CA ALA A 345 9.47 -27.40 33.16
C ALA A 345 8.04 -27.06 33.62
N PHE A 346 7.86 -25.92 34.29
CA PHE A 346 6.57 -25.42 34.79
C PHE A 346 6.11 -24.11 34.13
N ALA A 347 6.52 -23.84 32.89
CA ALA A 347 6.18 -22.57 32.22
C ALA A 347 4.66 -22.29 32.25
N GLY A 348 4.25 -21.35 33.10
CA GLY A 348 2.84 -20.96 33.32
C GLY A 348 2.26 -21.27 34.71
N ALA A 349 3.01 -21.93 35.59
CA ALA A 349 2.65 -22.10 37.01
C ALA A 349 3.51 -21.16 37.87
N GLU A 350 2.89 -20.19 38.54
CA GLU A 350 3.55 -19.26 39.48
C GLU A 350 3.45 -19.75 40.93
N GLU A 351 2.41 -20.53 41.24
CA GLU A 351 2.17 -21.14 42.56
C GLU A 351 2.28 -22.68 42.51
N GLU A 352 2.61 -23.32 43.65
CA GLU A 352 2.80 -24.77 43.76
C GLU A 352 1.52 -25.56 43.41
N ASP A 353 0.34 -24.97 43.65
CA ASP A 353 -0.97 -25.53 43.32
C ASP A 353 -1.28 -25.52 41.81
N GLU A 354 -0.53 -24.75 41.01
CA GLU A 354 -0.64 -24.68 39.56
C GLU A 354 0.25 -25.71 38.85
N ILE A 355 1.12 -26.41 39.59
CA ILE A 355 1.95 -27.48 39.04
C ILE A 355 1.04 -28.61 38.52
N PRO A 356 1.14 -29.00 37.24
CA PRO A 356 0.30 -30.06 36.70
C PRO A 356 0.48 -31.36 37.48
N ALA A 357 -0.63 -32.00 37.87
CA ALA A 357 -0.61 -33.26 38.61
C ALA A 357 0.22 -34.37 37.93
N SER A 358 0.38 -34.31 36.60
CA SER A 358 1.26 -35.19 35.83
C SER A 358 2.73 -35.09 36.24
N HIS A 359 3.24 -33.89 36.56
CA HIS A 359 4.64 -33.68 36.97
C HIS A 359 4.86 -34.20 38.39
N ILE A 360 3.94 -33.92 39.31
CA ILE A 360 3.96 -34.46 40.67
C ILE A 360 3.96 -36.00 40.65
N ASN A 361 3.11 -36.59 39.79
CA ASN A 361 3.04 -38.04 39.64
C ASN A 361 4.31 -38.63 39.01
N MET A 362 4.90 -37.96 38.01
CA MET A 362 6.15 -38.39 37.39
C MET A 362 7.29 -38.42 38.40
N LYS A 363 7.48 -37.34 39.17
CA LYS A 363 8.49 -37.27 40.23
C LYS A 363 8.35 -38.40 41.26
N LYS A 364 7.12 -38.66 41.72
CA LYS A 364 6.84 -39.78 42.64
C LYS A 364 7.15 -41.13 42.00
N MET A 365 6.84 -41.30 40.71
CA MET A 365 7.15 -42.51 39.97
C MET A 365 8.65 -42.75 39.85
N MET A 366 9.44 -41.72 39.50
CA MET A 366 10.90 -41.79 39.40
C MET A 366 11.52 -42.27 40.70
N LEU A 367 11.17 -41.59 41.81
CA LEU A 367 11.68 -41.93 43.14
C LEU A 367 11.29 -43.35 43.55
N ARG A 368 10.04 -43.76 43.29
CA ARG A 368 9.57 -45.12 43.61
C ARG A 368 10.34 -46.16 42.80
N ALA A 369 10.35 -46.03 41.48
CA ALA A 369 10.97 -47.00 40.58
C ALA A 369 12.47 -47.16 40.86
N PHE A 370 13.18 -46.06 41.04
CA PHE A 370 14.62 -46.10 41.30
C PHE A 370 14.93 -46.73 42.67
N ASN A 371 14.15 -46.37 43.70
CA ASN A 371 14.30 -46.95 45.03
C ASN A 371 14.02 -48.46 45.04
N GLU A 372 12.99 -48.92 44.34
CA GLU A 372 12.65 -50.34 44.21
C GLU A 372 13.78 -51.10 43.52
N GLU A 373 14.32 -50.59 42.41
CA GLU A 373 15.41 -51.25 41.67
C GLU A 373 16.72 -51.30 42.49
N CYS A 374 17.04 -50.22 43.20
CA CYS A 374 18.18 -50.20 44.13
C CYS A 374 17.99 -51.20 45.27
N GLU A 375 16.80 -51.25 45.86
CA GLU A 375 16.48 -52.17 46.96
C GLU A 375 16.57 -53.63 46.52
N LEU A 376 16.04 -53.97 45.35
CA LEU A 376 16.16 -55.30 44.77
C LEU A 376 17.62 -55.68 44.52
N THR A 377 18.41 -54.75 43.97
CA THR A 377 19.82 -54.95 43.69
C THR A 377 20.63 -55.20 44.97
N ILE A 378 20.44 -54.37 46.00
CA ILE A 378 21.10 -54.52 47.30
C ILE A 378 20.68 -55.82 47.99
N THR A 379 19.39 -56.17 47.93
CA THR A 379 18.86 -57.39 48.55
C THR A 379 19.36 -58.67 47.88
N THR A 380 19.59 -58.65 46.57
CA THR A 380 20.07 -59.82 45.81
C THR A 380 21.59 -59.92 45.67
N LEU A 381 22.35 -58.92 46.17
CA LEU A 381 23.81 -58.87 46.16
C LEU A 381 24.48 -60.14 46.74
N VAL A 382 25.47 -60.70 46.03
CA VAL A 382 26.28 -61.83 46.47
C VAL A 382 27.76 -61.43 46.49
N LYS A 383 28.58 -62.11 47.29
CA LYS A 383 30.04 -61.94 47.33
C LYS A 383 30.65 -62.02 45.93
N GLY A 384 31.54 -61.09 45.60
CA GLY A 384 32.18 -60.98 44.29
C GLY A 384 31.32 -60.34 43.18
N GLN A 385 30.06 -59.97 43.43
CA GLN A 385 29.18 -59.31 42.44
C GLN A 385 29.02 -57.80 42.65
N PHE A 386 29.92 -57.17 43.39
CA PHE A 386 29.86 -55.73 43.68
C PHE A 386 29.76 -54.89 42.39
N GLU A 387 30.67 -55.09 41.44
CA GLU A 387 30.69 -54.34 40.19
C GLU A 387 29.42 -54.57 39.35
N THR A 388 28.87 -55.79 39.38
CA THR A 388 27.62 -56.11 38.69
C THR A 388 26.43 -55.36 39.30
N ALA A 389 26.37 -55.27 40.63
CA ALA A 389 25.34 -54.53 41.34
C ALA A 389 25.44 -53.02 41.10
N THR A 390 26.65 -52.46 41.16
CA THR A 390 26.91 -51.04 40.82
C THR A 390 26.42 -50.70 39.42
N ASN A 391 26.77 -51.53 38.42
CA ASN A 391 26.32 -51.36 37.04
C ASN A 391 24.79 -51.45 36.87
N ARG A 392 24.08 -52.24 37.69
CA ARG A 392 22.61 -52.28 37.67
C ARG A 392 21.99 -50.98 38.18
N ILE A 393 22.51 -50.43 39.28
CA ILE A 393 22.03 -49.16 39.83
C ILE A 393 22.25 -48.01 38.83
N HIS A 394 23.42 -47.92 38.21
CA HIS A 394 23.68 -46.91 37.16
C HIS A 394 22.70 -47.04 35.98
N LYS A 395 22.48 -48.25 35.47
CA LYS A 395 21.51 -48.47 34.38
C LYS A 395 20.09 -48.08 34.76
N ALA A 396 19.67 -48.38 35.99
CA ALA A 396 18.36 -47.98 36.49
C ALA A 396 18.22 -46.46 36.53
N PHE A 397 19.26 -45.76 37.01
CA PHE A 397 19.32 -44.31 37.03
C PHE A 397 19.17 -43.71 35.62
N ASP A 398 19.98 -44.18 34.66
CA ASP A 398 19.95 -43.70 33.28
C ASP A 398 18.59 -43.93 32.62
N GLN A 399 18.00 -45.12 32.80
CA GLN A 399 16.70 -45.46 32.21
C GLN A 399 15.57 -44.61 32.76
N ILE A 400 15.56 -44.37 34.08
CA ILE A 400 14.52 -43.57 34.73
C ILE A 400 14.66 -42.10 34.34
N ASN A 401 15.88 -41.56 34.26
CA ASN A 401 16.12 -40.21 33.80
C ASN A 401 15.69 -40.02 32.33
N MET A 402 16.02 -40.96 31.45
CA MET A 402 15.57 -40.91 30.05
C MET A 402 14.04 -40.83 29.91
N LEU A 403 13.28 -41.53 30.77
CA LEU A 403 11.82 -41.48 30.77
C LEU A 403 11.24 -40.15 31.30
N ALA A 404 12.00 -39.47 32.15
CA ALA A 404 11.60 -38.21 32.78
C ALA A 404 11.99 -36.96 31.98
N LEU A 405 12.90 -37.09 30.99
CA LEU A 405 13.32 -36.00 30.10
C LEU A 405 12.16 -35.17 29.51
N PRO A 406 11.05 -35.75 29.00
CA PRO A 406 9.95 -34.96 28.44
C PRO A 406 9.23 -34.08 29.47
N PHE A 407 9.40 -34.37 30.76
CA PHE A 407 8.84 -33.61 31.88
C PHE A 407 9.85 -32.61 32.47
N GLY A 408 11.05 -32.50 31.90
CA GLY A 408 12.10 -31.59 32.38
C GLY A 408 12.60 -31.94 33.78
N MET A 409 12.63 -33.23 34.14
CA MET A 409 13.08 -33.70 35.45
C MET A 409 14.14 -34.79 35.33
N GLU A 410 15.07 -34.83 36.28
CA GLU A 410 16.10 -35.86 36.39
C GLU A 410 16.43 -36.17 37.86
N LEU A 411 16.77 -37.43 38.18
CA LEU A 411 17.34 -37.79 39.48
C LEU A 411 18.71 -37.11 39.63
N SER A 412 18.99 -36.56 40.80
CA SER A 412 20.28 -35.90 41.04
C SER A 412 21.43 -36.90 41.15
N MET A 413 22.62 -36.50 40.69
CA MET A 413 23.84 -37.31 40.83
C MET A 413 24.17 -37.58 42.30
N ASP A 414 23.97 -36.61 43.18
CA ASP A 414 24.12 -36.78 44.63
C ASP A 414 23.26 -37.92 45.18
N TYR A 415 22.04 -38.09 44.63
CA TYR A 415 21.13 -39.16 45.07
C TYR A 415 21.58 -40.53 44.57
N LEU A 416 22.17 -40.60 43.36
CA LEU A 416 22.83 -41.80 42.86
C LEU A 416 24.02 -42.18 43.75
N ASP A 417 24.89 -41.22 44.06
CA ASP A 417 26.07 -41.45 44.91
C ASP A 417 25.66 -41.94 46.30
N ALA A 418 24.58 -41.40 46.88
CA ALA A 418 24.03 -41.86 48.15
C ALA A 418 23.50 -43.32 48.09
N LYS A 419 23.03 -43.79 46.92
CA LYS A 419 22.63 -45.19 46.71
C LYS A 419 23.82 -46.11 46.51
N ILE A 420 24.85 -45.66 45.81
CA ILE A 420 26.11 -46.40 45.66
C ILE A 420 26.81 -46.54 47.02
N ALA A 421 26.81 -45.49 47.84
CA ALA A 421 27.31 -45.57 49.21
C ALA A 421 26.55 -46.61 50.06
N GLU A 422 25.22 -46.69 49.92
CA GLU A 422 24.41 -47.74 50.56
C GLU A 422 24.84 -49.14 50.11
N LEU A 423 25.06 -49.33 48.80
CA LEU A 423 25.54 -50.59 48.24
C LEU A 423 26.93 -50.97 48.79
N ASN A 424 27.86 -50.01 48.88
CA ASN A 424 29.20 -50.22 49.44
C ASN A 424 29.15 -50.75 50.86
N ILE A 425 28.37 -50.10 51.73
CA ILE A 425 28.22 -50.49 53.14
C ILE A 425 27.65 -51.91 53.25
N CYS A 426 26.61 -52.21 52.47
CA CYS A 426 26.01 -53.54 52.44
C CYS A 426 26.96 -54.62 51.91
N TYR A 427 27.78 -54.30 50.91
CA TYR A 427 28.77 -55.22 50.37
C TYR A 427 29.92 -55.48 51.35
N GLU A 428 30.45 -54.45 52.00
CA GLU A 428 31.49 -54.60 53.01
C GLU A 428 31.02 -55.41 54.21
N MET A 429 29.78 -55.18 54.66
CA MET A 429 29.20 -56.00 55.73
C MET A 429 29.00 -57.44 55.28
N LEU A 430 28.56 -57.69 54.04
CA LEU A 430 28.45 -59.03 53.46
C LEU A 430 29.81 -59.73 53.41
N GLU A 431 30.87 -59.03 52.99
CA GLU A 431 32.23 -59.56 52.95
C GLU A 431 32.75 -59.89 54.35
N ALA A 432 32.59 -58.96 55.30
CA ALA A 432 33.11 -59.08 56.67
C ALA A 432 32.36 -60.10 57.53
N THR A 433 31.03 -60.17 57.44
CA THR A 433 30.18 -60.96 58.36
C THR A 433 29.46 -62.12 57.69
N GLY A 434 29.28 -62.08 56.37
CA GLY A 434 28.44 -63.04 55.63
C GLY A 434 26.94 -62.80 55.74
N GLU A 435 26.49 -61.82 56.54
CA GLU A 435 25.07 -61.67 56.93
C GLU A 435 24.53 -60.26 56.67
N LYS A 436 24.44 -59.84 55.40
CA LYS A 436 23.86 -58.53 55.05
C LYS A 436 22.37 -58.39 55.40
N ASP A 437 21.67 -59.53 55.47
CA ASP A 437 20.22 -59.60 55.69
C ASP A 437 19.79 -58.98 57.02
N ILE A 438 20.70 -58.84 57.98
CA ILE A 438 20.44 -58.19 59.27
C ILE A 438 20.07 -56.71 59.06
N LEU A 439 20.75 -56.01 58.14
CA LEU A 439 20.43 -54.61 57.82
C LEU A 439 19.08 -54.47 57.09
N LEU A 440 18.70 -55.48 56.32
CA LEU A 440 17.52 -55.45 55.46
C LEU A 440 16.24 -55.88 56.21
N LYS A 441 16.34 -56.78 57.19
CA LYS A 441 15.19 -57.31 57.95
C LYS A 441 14.60 -56.32 58.95
N GLU A 442 15.36 -55.32 59.41
CA GLU A 442 14.84 -54.29 60.32
C GLU A 442 13.92 -53.26 59.65
N LYS A 443 13.78 -53.28 58.31
CA LYS A 443 12.76 -52.51 57.56
C LYS A 443 11.32 -52.92 57.85
N ALA A 444 11.10 -54.12 58.39
CA ALA A 444 9.76 -54.69 58.60
C ALA A 444 9.17 -54.43 59.99
N LYS A 445 9.85 -53.65 60.84
CA LYS A 445 9.33 -53.12 62.11
C LYS A 445 9.08 -51.63 61.97
#